data_AF-A0A7V5S6S4-F1
#
_entry.id   AF-A0A7V5S6S4-F1
#
_cell.length_a   1.000
_cell.length_b   1.000
_cell.length_c   1.000
_cell.angle_alpha   90.00
_cell.angle_beta   90.00
_cell.angle_gamma   90.00
#
_symmetry.space_group_name_H-M   'P 1'
#
loop_
_entity.id
_entity.type
_entity.pdbx_description
1 polymer ?
#
loop_
_entity_poly.entity_id
_entity_poly.type
_entity_poly.pdbx_seq_one_letter_code
_entity_poly.pdbx_strand_id
1 'polypeptide(L)'
;ESIQALAEFLQITPDRTAKAVFYIANETDFIFALIRGDLEVSETKLANVTQARTLRPATEAEIRSIGAVPGYASPMGLPKQSAVKIIADDSVTRERNLVSGANKEGFHLRNVNYGRDFTTDIIADIALVREGDPCPNCHSPLSLKNAIELGHIFKLGTRYSEAMGAKILTQDGSEKFLVMGCYGIGLGRLMAAIVEAHHDEKGIIWPEEIAPFQIALLVLNTDRSEQTELADKLYALLCAAGFEVLYDDRSESAGVKFNDADLMGIPYRLVIGSRSITNKTIELKRRCDGAKRELSYAQGLDAFLNTLKAELQAAPSH
;
A
#
# COMPACT_ATOMS: atom_id res chain seq x y z
N GLU A 1 22.16 -25.29 6.41
CA GLU A 1 22.50 -24.66 7.71
C GLU A 1 22.23 -23.16 7.59
N SER A 2 21.73 -22.49 8.64
CA SER A 2 21.41 -21.06 8.56
C SER A 2 22.64 -20.19 8.84
N ILE A 3 22.63 -18.95 8.34
CA ILE A 3 23.70 -17.97 8.65
C ILE A 3 23.82 -17.72 10.15
N GLN A 4 22.69 -17.70 10.87
CA GLN A 4 22.67 -17.52 12.31
C GLN A 4 23.39 -18.67 13.04
N ALA A 5 23.10 -19.92 12.68
CA ALA A 5 23.75 -21.09 13.28
C ALA A 5 25.26 -21.11 13.00
N LEU A 6 25.67 -20.74 11.78
CA LEU A 6 27.08 -20.63 11.43
C LEU A 6 27.78 -19.52 12.22
N ALA A 7 27.16 -18.35 12.34
CA ALA A 7 27.71 -17.22 13.08
C ALA A 7 27.94 -17.58 14.55
N GLU A 8 26.96 -18.23 15.19
CA GLU A 8 27.06 -18.73 16.56
C GLU A 8 28.17 -19.77 16.72
N PHE A 9 28.23 -20.77 15.83
CA PHE A 9 29.24 -21.82 15.88
C PHE A 9 30.68 -21.26 15.75
N LEU A 10 30.88 -20.26 14.88
CA LEU A 10 32.19 -19.65 14.67
C LEU A 10 32.49 -18.48 15.62
N GLN A 11 31.54 -18.09 16.47
CA GLN A 11 31.62 -16.92 17.35
C GLN A 11 31.92 -15.61 16.60
N ILE A 12 31.21 -15.41 15.50
CA ILE A 12 31.26 -14.19 14.68
C ILE A 12 29.86 -13.59 14.56
N THR A 13 29.77 -12.37 14.05
CA THR A 13 28.50 -11.76 13.70
C THR A 13 28.06 -12.13 12.27
N PRO A 14 26.76 -12.16 11.95
CA PRO A 14 26.28 -12.49 10.60
C PRO A 14 26.87 -11.61 9.48
N ASP A 15 27.26 -10.36 9.77
CA ASP A 15 27.95 -9.48 8.81
C ASP A 15 29.38 -9.96 8.43
N ARG A 16 29.94 -10.93 9.17
CA ARG A 16 31.21 -11.59 8.82
C ARG A 16 31.04 -12.81 7.92
N THR A 17 29.84 -13.03 7.40
CA THR A 17 29.55 -14.13 6.48
C THR A 17 29.15 -13.60 5.09
N ALA A 18 29.35 -14.39 4.05
CA ALA A 18 28.88 -14.14 2.69
C ALA A 18 28.00 -15.31 2.27
N LYS A 19 26.71 -15.01 2.04
CA LYS A 19 25.71 -16.01 1.63
C LYS A 19 25.44 -15.95 0.14
N ALA A 20 25.20 -17.12 -0.43
CA ALA A 20 24.77 -17.29 -1.81
C ALA A 20 23.25 -17.42 -1.87
N VAL A 21 22.62 -16.64 -2.75
CA VAL A 21 21.19 -16.71 -3.07
C VAL A 21 21.06 -16.89 -4.57
N PHE A 22 20.12 -17.71 -5.00
CA PHE A 22 20.06 -18.20 -6.37
C PHE A 22 18.74 -17.87 -7.03
N TYR A 23 18.82 -17.38 -8.27
CA TYR A 23 17.66 -17.01 -9.05
C TYR A 23 17.77 -17.51 -10.48
N ILE A 24 16.63 -17.71 -11.13
CA ILE A 24 16.51 -17.89 -12.57
C ILE A 24 15.87 -16.63 -13.15
N ALA A 25 16.60 -15.95 -14.03
CA ALA A 25 16.14 -14.80 -14.78
C ALA A 25 15.70 -15.23 -16.19
N ASN A 26 14.63 -14.62 -16.72
CA ASN A 26 14.14 -14.86 -18.09
C ASN A 26 14.00 -16.37 -18.42
N GLU A 27 13.54 -17.16 -17.44
CA GLU A 27 13.33 -18.61 -17.50
C GLU A 27 14.57 -19.50 -17.58
N THR A 28 15.70 -19.02 -18.11
CA THR A 28 16.90 -19.86 -18.36
C THR A 28 18.18 -19.35 -17.71
N ASP A 29 18.29 -18.06 -17.41
CA ASP A 29 19.56 -17.46 -17.00
C ASP A 29 19.79 -17.68 -15.50
N PHE A 30 20.79 -18.49 -15.15
CA PHE A 30 21.10 -18.79 -13.77
C PHE A 30 21.92 -17.66 -13.12
N ILE A 31 21.36 -17.05 -12.08
CA ILE A 31 21.96 -15.94 -11.34
C ILE A 31 22.42 -16.43 -9.97
N PHE A 32 23.71 -16.22 -9.69
CA PHE A 32 24.33 -16.42 -8.38
C PHE A 32 24.50 -15.05 -7.72
N ALA A 33 23.61 -14.70 -6.80
CA ALA A 33 23.72 -13.49 -6.00
C ALA A 33 24.54 -13.77 -4.73
N LEU A 34 25.67 -13.08 -4.57
CA LEU A 34 26.52 -13.17 -3.37
C LEU A 34 26.36 -11.89 -2.54
N ILE A 35 25.90 -12.02 -1.30
CA ILE A 35 25.60 -10.89 -0.42
C ILE A 35 26.07 -11.19 1.02
N ARG A 36 26.32 -10.16 1.83
CA ARG A 36 26.67 -10.33 3.24
C ARG A 36 25.54 -11.06 3.98
N GLY A 37 25.88 -11.94 4.91
CA GLY A 37 24.92 -12.92 5.41
C GLY A 37 23.78 -12.34 6.25
N ASP A 38 24.01 -11.19 6.88
CA ASP A 38 22.96 -10.43 7.55
C ASP A 38 21.94 -9.86 6.55
N LEU A 39 22.35 -9.48 5.32
CA LEU A 39 21.53 -8.72 4.36
C LEU A 39 20.62 -9.62 3.52
N GLU A 40 19.50 -9.11 3.05
CA GLU A 40 18.61 -9.82 2.14
C GLU A 40 18.74 -9.28 0.72
N VAL A 41 18.47 -10.11 -0.28
CA VAL A 41 18.51 -9.70 -1.68
C VAL A 41 17.21 -8.95 -2.02
N SER A 42 17.34 -7.75 -2.54
CA SER A 42 16.23 -7.05 -3.20
C SER A 42 16.06 -7.60 -4.62
N GLU A 43 15.01 -8.40 -4.82
CA GLU A 43 14.68 -8.97 -6.13
C GLU A 43 14.47 -7.88 -7.20
N THR A 44 13.93 -6.73 -6.83
CA THR A 44 13.77 -5.57 -7.73
C THR A 44 15.11 -5.02 -8.19
N LYS A 45 16.06 -4.81 -7.26
CA LYS A 45 17.41 -4.35 -7.64
C LYS A 45 18.12 -5.40 -8.50
N LEU A 46 18.03 -6.67 -8.12
CA LEU A 46 18.64 -7.77 -8.87
C LEU A 46 18.05 -7.88 -10.30
N ALA A 47 16.74 -7.77 -10.46
CA ALA A 47 16.07 -7.77 -11.76
C ALA A 47 16.54 -6.59 -12.63
N ASN A 48 16.68 -5.39 -12.05
CA ASN A 48 17.17 -4.20 -12.77
C ASN A 48 18.61 -4.38 -13.26
N VAL A 49 19.49 -4.91 -12.41
CA VAL A 49 20.92 -5.15 -12.75
C VAL A 49 21.05 -6.23 -13.84
N THR A 50 20.20 -7.25 -13.78
CA THR A 50 20.19 -8.34 -14.77
C THR A 50 19.40 -8.02 -16.04
N GLN A 51 18.64 -6.92 -16.06
CA GLN A 51 17.64 -6.62 -17.09
C GLN A 51 16.61 -7.75 -17.25
N ALA A 52 16.33 -8.46 -16.15
CA ALA A 52 15.40 -9.58 -16.13
C ALA A 52 13.95 -9.07 -16.20
N ARG A 53 13.15 -9.67 -17.08
CA ARG A 53 11.69 -9.45 -17.13
C ARG A 53 10.96 -10.33 -16.12
N THR A 54 11.51 -11.52 -15.88
CA THR A 54 11.04 -12.48 -14.89
C THR A 54 12.22 -12.90 -14.03
N LEU A 55 11.99 -13.02 -12.73
CA LEU A 55 12.96 -13.48 -11.77
C LEU A 55 12.25 -14.40 -10.78
N ARG A 56 12.81 -15.59 -10.53
CA ARG A 56 12.30 -16.51 -9.51
C ARG A 56 13.45 -17.14 -8.74
N PRO A 57 13.25 -17.57 -7.48
CA PRO A 57 14.22 -18.40 -6.80
C PRO A 57 14.54 -19.66 -7.61
N ALA A 58 15.82 -20.04 -7.62
CA ALA A 58 16.24 -21.31 -8.21
C ALA A 58 15.84 -22.48 -7.29
N THR A 59 15.46 -23.60 -7.90
CA THR A 59 15.18 -24.84 -7.19
C THR A 59 16.48 -25.52 -6.77
N GLU A 60 16.43 -26.42 -5.77
CA GLU A 60 17.62 -27.19 -5.38
C GLU A 60 18.24 -27.99 -6.52
N ALA A 61 17.41 -28.54 -7.42
CA ALA A 61 17.89 -29.30 -8.57
C ALA A 61 18.70 -28.42 -9.53
N GLU A 62 18.23 -27.20 -9.79
CA GLU A 62 18.94 -26.21 -10.60
C GLU A 62 20.23 -25.73 -9.92
N ILE A 63 20.23 -25.55 -8.60
CA ILE A 63 21.44 -25.17 -7.84
C ILE A 63 22.49 -26.29 -7.92
N ARG A 64 22.06 -27.55 -7.80
CA ARG A 64 22.96 -28.71 -7.88
C ARG A 64 23.50 -28.93 -9.30
N SER A 65 22.73 -28.59 -10.34
CA SER A 65 23.16 -28.77 -11.73
C SER A 65 24.38 -27.91 -12.09
N ILE A 66 24.55 -26.78 -11.42
CA ILE A 66 25.72 -25.90 -11.59
C ILE A 66 26.90 -26.27 -10.68
N GLY A 67 26.79 -27.34 -9.90
CA GLY A 67 27.82 -27.79 -8.95
C GLY A 67 27.83 -27.07 -7.60
N ALA A 68 26.82 -26.24 -7.31
CA ALA A 68 26.68 -25.60 -6.01
C ALA A 68 25.93 -26.51 -5.02
N VAL A 69 26.20 -26.33 -3.72
CA VAL A 69 25.54 -27.10 -2.65
C VAL A 69 24.65 -26.15 -1.85
N PRO A 70 23.30 -26.29 -1.88
CA PRO A 70 22.40 -25.46 -1.09
C PRO A 70 22.81 -25.41 0.39
N GLY A 71 22.86 -24.22 0.97
CA GLY A 71 23.30 -23.99 2.36
C GLY A 71 24.82 -24.02 2.59
N TYR A 72 25.61 -24.47 1.62
CA TYR A 72 27.08 -24.49 1.66
C TYR A 72 27.71 -23.91 0.39
N ALA A 73 26.94 -23.14 -0.37
CA ALA A 73 27.34 -22.68 -1.69
C ALA A 73 28.29 -21.49 -1.64
N SER A 74 29.13 -21.41 -2.67
CA SER A 74 30.11 -20.34 -2.86
C SER A 74 30.50 -20.23 -4.33
N PRO A 75 30.95 -19.05 -4.80
CA PRO A 75 31.50 -18.95 -6.15
C PRO A 75 32.87 -19.66 -6.29
N MET A 76 33.52 -20.06 -5.20
CA MET A 76 34.83 -20.72 -5.24
C MET A 76 34.68 -22.19 -5.61
N GLY A 77 35.36 -22.62 -6.68
CA GLY A 77 35.37 -24.02 -7.09
C GLY A 77 34.13 -24.47 -7.87
N LEU A 78 33.29 -23.54 -8.33
CA LEU A 78 32.26 -23.87 -9.33
C LEU A 78 32.92 -24.37 -10.63
N PRO A 79 32.34 -25.37 -11.32
CA PRO A 79 32.83 -25.83 -12.61
C PRO A 79 32.94 -24.67 -13.61
N LYS A 80 34.06 -24.60 -14.35
CA LYS A 80 34.32 -23.53 -15.33
C LYS A 80 33.29 -23.50 -16.48
N GLN A 81 32.56 -24.59 -16.69
CA GLN A 81 31.51 -24.71 -17.70
C GLN A 81 30.12 -24.37 -17.16
N SER A 82 29.97 -24.08 -15.86
CA SER A 82 28.70 -23.65 -15.30
C SER A 82 28.33 -22.29 -15.90
N ALA A 83 27.31 -22.27 -16.75
CA ALA A 83 26.77 -21.05 -17.34
C ALA A 83 25.99 -20.26 -16.26
N VAL A 84 26.74 -19.62 -15.37
CA VAL A 84 26.23 -18.92 -14.20
C VAL A 84 26.72 -17.49 -14.23
N LYS A 85 25.82 -16.55 -14.00
CA LYS A 85 26.16 -15.14 -13.83
C LYS A 85 26.28 -14.82 -12.35
N ILE A 86 27.50 -14.52 -11.90
CA ILE A 86 27.80 -14.17 -10.51
C ILE A 86 27.62 -12.66 -10.37
N ILE A 87 26.79 -12.27 -9.41
CA ILE A 87 26.50 -10.88 -9.04
C ILE A 87 26.81 -10.72 -7.57
N ALA A 88 27.79 -9.88 -7.24
CA ALA A 88 28.19 -9.63 -5.86
C ALA A 88 27.64 -8.26 -5.41
N ASP A 89 27.06 -8.25 -4.22
CA ASP A 89 26.69 -7.02 -3.55
C ASP A 89 27.94 -6.21 -3.14
N ASP A 90 27.82 -4.89 -3.13
CA ASP A 90 28.84 -3.98 -2.59
C ASP A 90 29.35 -4.41 -1.20
N SER A 91 28.46 -4.92 -0.34
CA SER A 91 28.79 -5.36 1.01
C SER A 91 29.83 -6.49 1.08
N VAL A 92 29.89 -7.36 0.07
CA VAL A 92 30.82 -8.51 0.06
C VAL A 92 32.17 -8.12 -0.54
N THR A 93 32.18 -7.19 -1.49
CA THR A 93 33.40 -6.76 -2.17
C THR A 93 34.21 -5.76 -1.35
N ARG A 94 33.56 -5.02 -0.44
CA ARG A 94 34.20 -4.03 0.45
C ARG A 94 34.72 -4.60 1.76
N GLU A 95 34.21 -5.75 2.17
CA GLU A 95 34.66 -6.45 3.38
C GLU A 95 35.83 -7.40 3.10
N ARG A 96 36.54 -7.78 4.15
CA ARG A 96 37.65 -8.73 4.08
C ARG A 96 37.42 -9.92 5.00
N ASN A 97 38.02 -11.04 4.62
CA ASN A 97 38.06 -12.26 5.42
C ASN A 97 36.69 -12.81 5.82
N LEU A 98 35.72 -12.76 4.91
CA LEU A 98 34.38 -13.28 5.15
C LEU A 98 34.39 -14.81 5.26
N VAL A 99 33.35 -15.35 5.89
CA VAL A 99 33.07 -16.80 5.89
C VAL A 99 32.03 -17.09 4.82
N SER A 100 32.32 -18.02 3.90
CA SER A 100 31.37 -18.43 2.86
C SER A 100 31.27 -19.95 2.80
N GLY A 101 30.30 -20.47 2.04
CA GLY A 101 30.20 -21.90 1.79
C GLY A 101 31.45 -22.48 1.12
N ALA A 102 31.63 -23.80 1.18
CA ALA A 102 32.76 -24.48 0.54
C ALA A 102 32.38 -25.30 -0.71
N ASN A 103 31.12 -25.18 -1.19
CA ASN A 103 30.49 -26.09 -2.15
C ASN A 103 30.59 -27.57 -1.72
N LYS A 104 30.61 -27.80 -0.41
CA LYS A 104 30.69 -29.12 0.21
C LYS A 104 29.85 -29.13 1.47
N GLU A 105 28.96 -30.10 1.57
CA GLU A 105 28.06 -30.24 2.71
C GLU A 105 28.84 -30.36 4.03
N GLY A 106 28.46 -29.54 5.02
CA GLY A 106 29.10 -29.47 6.33
C GLY A 106 30.39 -28.64 6.38
N PHE A 107 30.82 -28.01 5.28
CA PHE A 107 32.07 -27.24 5.24
C PHE A 107 31.85 -25.79 4.78
N HIS A 108 32.61 -24.89 5.42
CA HIS A 108 32.69 -23.47 5.09
C HIS A 108 34.15 -23.05 4.92
N LEU A 109 34.39 -22.07 4.05
CA LEU A 109 35.67 -21.42 3.87
C LEU A 109 35.73 -20.20 4.79
N ARG A 110 36.82 -20.07 5.54
CA ARG A 110 37.13 -18.86 6.33
C ARG A 110 38.12 -17.99 5.58
N ASN A 111 38.12 -16.70 5.91
CA ASN A 111 39.02 -15.71 5.36
C ASN A 111 38.90 -15.54 3.84
N VAL A 112 37.68 -15.62 3.30
CA VAL A 112 37.37 -15.41 1.88
C VAL A 112 37.45 -13.92 1.55
N ASN A 113 38.10 -13.58 0.44
CA ASN A 113 38.33 -12.22 -0.02
C ASN A 113 38.03 -12.10 -1.52
N TYR A 114 37.24 -11.07 -1.88
CA TYR A 114 37.03 -10.68 -3.27
C TYR A 114 38.36 -10.29 -3.93
N GLY A 115 38.54 -10.67 -5.20
CA GLY A 115 39.76 -10.41 -5.99
C GLY A 115 40.92 -11.38 -5.73
N ARG A 116 40.99 -12.00 -4.55
CA ARG A 116 41.97 -13.07 -4.25
C ARG A 116 41.38 -14.46 -4.47
N ASP A 117 40.23 -14.74 -3.88
CA ASP A 117 39.65 -16.10 -3.85
C ASP A 117 38.54 -16.30 -4.88
N PHE A 118 37.85 -15.21 -5.26
CA PHE A 118 36.81 -15.23 -6.28
C PHE A 118 36.74 -13.90 -7.03
N THR A 119 36.16 -13.97 -8.23
CA THR A 119 35.77 -12.81 -9.04
C THR A 119 34.26 -12.88 -9.31
N THR A 120 33.69 -11.80 -9.84
CA THR A 120 32.25 -11.67 -10.12
C THR A 120 32.07 -11.05 -11.49
N ASP A 121 30.96 -11.34 -12.17
CA ASP A 121 30.64 -10.73 -13.46
C ASP A 121 30.11 -9.31 -13.29
N ILE A 122 29.32 -9.09 -12.23
CA ILE A 122 28.76 -7.78 -11.89
C ILE A 122 28.96 -7.50 -10.39
N ILE A 123 29.29 -6.25 -10.08
CA ILE A 123 29.18 -5.67 -8.73
C ILE A 123 28.04 -4.65 -8.77
N ALA A 124 27.06 -4.79 -7.88
CA ALA A 124 25.96 -3.83 -7.79
C ALA A 124 25.31 -3.89 -6.41
N ASP A 125 24.67 -2.79 -5.99
CA ASP A 125 23.76 -2.79 -4.85
C ASP A 125 22.54 -3.67 -5.16
N ILE A 126 22.49 -4.82 -4.50
CA ILE A 126 21.39 -5.79 -4.58
C ILE A 126 20.79 -6.05 -3.20
N ALA A 127 21.18 -5.28 -2.18
CA ALA A 127 20.67 -5.42 -0.82
C ALA A 127 19.29 -4.78 -0.64
N LEU A 128 18.41 -5.46 0.08
CA LEU A 128 17.19 -4.86 0.62
C LEU A 128 17.54 -3.98 1.81
N VAL A 129 16.97 -2.77 1.83
CA VAL A 129 17.17 -1.79 2.90
C VAL A 129 16.49 -2.23 4.20
N ARG A 130 17.04 -1.83 5.34
CA ARG A 130 16.50 -2.09 6.67
C ARG A 130 16.13 -0.80 7.40
N GLU A 131 15.29 -0.96 8.43
CA GLU A 131 15.06 0.08 9.43
C GLU A 131 16.40 0.58 9.97
N GLY A 132 16.61 1.90 9.97
CA GLY A 132 17.81 2.54 10.49
C GLY A 132 18.99 2.62 9.51
N ASP A 133 18.94 1.98 8.34
CA ASP A 133 19.99 2.12 7.32
C ASP A 133 20.15 3.60 6.91
N PRO A 134 21.37 4.06 6.56
CA PRO A 134 21.61 5.46 6.25
C PRO A 134 20.97 5.84 4.91
N CYS A 135 20.25 6.97 4.89
CA CYS A 135 19.74 7.55 3.66
C CYS A 135 20.90 7.85 2.69
N PRO A 136 20.81 7.46 1.40
CA PRO A 136 21.88 7.67 0.43
C PRO A 136 22.14 9.15 0.10
N ASN A 137 21.24 10.06 0.48
CA ASN A 137 21.37 11.50 0.22
C ASN A 137 21.81 12.29 1.46
N CYS A 138 21.21 12.03 2.62
CA CYS A 138 21.45 12.83 3.85
C CYS A 138 22.04 12.03 5.02
N HIS A 139 22.25 10.71 4.86
CA HIS A 139 22.79 9.79 5.87
C HIS A 139 21.98 9.67 7.18
N SER A 140 20.85 10.35 7.31
CA SER A 140 19.94 10.12 8.43
C SER A 140 19.36 8.68 8.40
N PRO A 141 19.09 8.07 9.56
CA PRO A 141 18.49 6.73 9.62
C PRO A 141 17.13 6.69 8.91
N LEU A 142 16.94 5.69 8.04
CA LEU A 142 15.67 5.45 7.36
C LEU A 142 14.65 4.86 8.32
N SER A 143 13.37 5.20 8.11
CA SER A 143 12.25 4.55 8.79
C SER A 143 11.35 3.86 7.76
N LEU A 144 10.92 2.65 8.07
CA LEU A 144 10.04 1.84 7.24
C LEU A 144 8.62 1.94 7.78
N LYS A 145 7.69 2.23 6.87
CA LYS A 145 6.27 2.28 7.17
C LYS A 145 5.52 1.46 6.14
N ASN A 146 4.51 0.74 6.60
CA ASN A 146 3.56 0.11 5.71
C ASN A 146 2.67 1.18 5.09
N ALA A 147 2.47 1.09 3.79
CA ALA A 147 1.64 2.02 3.04
C ALA A 147 0.87 1.26 1.96
N ILE A 148 -0.29 1.80 1.60
CA ILE A 148 -1.09 1.34 0.47
C ILE A 148 -0.78 2.25 -0.71
N GLU A 149 -0.27 1.68 -1.80
CA GLU A 149 -0.05 2.44 -3.04
C GLU A 149 -1.40 2.80 -3.67
N LEU A 150 -1.81 4.07 -3.59
CA LEU A 150 -3.08 4.55 -4.14
C LEU A 150 -2.98 4.95 -5.61
N GLY A 151 -1.76 5.29 -6.06
CA GLY A 151 -1.50 5.65 -7.42
C GLY A 151 -0.01 5.65 -7.75
N HIS A 152 0.28 5.68 -9.04
CA HIS A 152 1.63 5.63 -9.58
C HIS A 152 1.74 6.51 -10.82
N ILE A 153 2.86 7.19 -10.96
CA ILE A 153 3.21 7.97 -12.14
C ILE A 153 4.47 7.41 -12.79
N PHE A 154 4.44 7.17 -14.09
CA PHE A 154 5.59 6.64 -14.82
C PHE A 154 6.01 7.55 -15.96
N LYS A 155 7.33 7.74 -16.11
CA LYS A 155 7.94 8.26 -17.33
C LYS A 155 8.19 7.09 -18.26
N LEU A 156 7.30 6.88 -19.24
CA LEU A 156 7.40 5.76 -20.18
C LEU A 156 8.43 6.01 -21.29
N GLY A 157 8.80 7.28 -21.50
CA GLY A 157 9.70 7.65 -22.58
C GLY A 157 9.07 7.31 -23.93
N THR A 158 9.86 6.70 -24.81
CA THR A 158 9.42 6.33 -26.16
C THR A 158 9.05 4.84 -26.29
N ARG A 159 9.04 4.08 -25.19
CA ARG A 159 8.87 2.62 -25.19
C ARG A 159 7.66 2.13 -26.00
N TYR A 160 6.52 2.78 -25.85
CA TYR A 160 5.28 2.40 -26.55
C TYR A 160 5.16 3.07 -27.92
N SER A 161 5.55 4.34 -28.03
CA SER A 161 5.50 5.07 -29.30
C SER A 161 6.42 4.46 -30.36
N GLU A 162 7.59 3.95 -29.97
CA GLU A 162 8.48 3.21 -30.87
C GLU A 162 7.84 1.90 -31.34
N ALA A 163 7.32 1.11 -30.40
CA ALA A 163 6.68 -0.17 -30.72
C ALA A 163 5.43 -0.02 -31.60
N MET A 164 4.69 1.08 -31.46
CA MET A 164 3.45 1.34 -32.20
C MET A 164 3.63 2.26 -33.42
N GLY A 165 4.83 2.79 -33.65
CA GLY A 165 5.09 3.74 -34.74
C GLY A 165 4.45 5.13 -34.57
N ALA A 166 4.17 5.56 -33.34
CA ALA A 166 3.53 6.84 -33.05
C ALA A 166 4.54 8.00 -33.10
N LYS A 167 4.59 8.70 -34.23
CA LYS A 167 5.54 9.79 -34.51
C LYS A 167 4.86 11.15 -34.62
N ILE A 168 5.64 12.20 -34.40
CA ILE A 168 5.31 13.60 -34.66
C ILE A 168 6.38 14.25 -35.53
N LEU A 169 5.98 15.25 -36.31
CA LEU A 169 6.90 16.14 -37.00
C LEU A 169 7.30 17.27 -36.05
N THR A 170 8.60 17.46 -35.81
CA THR A 170 9.09 18.58 -35.01
C THR A 170 9.28 19.84 -35.83
N GLN A 171 9.53 20.96 -35.16
CA GLN A 171 9.67 22.27 -35.80
C GLN A 171 10.82 22.34 -36.83
N ASP A 172 11.83 21.48 -36.68
CA ASP A 172 12.95 21.33 -37.62
C ASP A 172 12.63 20.40 -38.82
N GLY A 173 11.40 19.87 -38.91
CA GLY A 173 10.98 18.94 -39.95
C GLY A 173 11.45 17.49 -39.74
N SER A 174 12.08 17.17 -38.61
CA SER A 174 12.44 15.78 -38.29
C SER A 174 11.27 15.01 -37.67
N GLU A 175 11.23 13.69 -37.90
CA GLU A 175 10.27 12.82 -37.21
C GLU A 175 10.83 12.37 -35.86
N LYS A 176 10.06 12.53 -34.79
CA LYS A 176 10.39 12.00 -33.46
C LYS A 176 9.24 11.19 -32.89
N PHE A 177 9.57 10.18 -32.09
CA PHE A 177 8.59 9.42 -31.34
C PHE A 177 8.01 10.26 -30.19
N LEU A 178 6.72 10.07 -29.92
CA LEU A 178 6.05 10.71 -28.79
C LEU A 178 6.69 10.30 -27.46
N VAL A 179 7.10 11.28 -26.65
CA VAL A 179 7.52 11.01 -25.27
C VAL A 179 6.27 10.88 -24.41
N MET A 180 6.11 9.74 -23.73
CA MET A 180 4.90 9.40 -23.01
C MET A 180 5.13 9.39 -21.49
N GLY A 181 4.11 9.83 -20.77
CA GLY A 181 3.92 9.59 -19.35
C GLY A 181 2.58 8.89 -19.12
N CYS A 182 2.45 8.13 -18.04
CA CYS A 182 1.17 7.62 -17.59
C CYS A 182 0.95 7.86 -16.09
N TYR A 183 -0.31 7.99 -15.73
CA TYR A 183 -0.77 8.35 -14.39
C TYR A 183 -1.94 7.44 -14.05
N GLY A 184 -1.81 6.66 -12.97
CA GLY A 184 -2.84 5.74 -12.53
C GLY A 184 -3.22 5.99 -11.09
N ILE A 185 -4.52 5.98 -10.80
CA ILE A 185 -5.07 5.99 -9.44
C ILE A 185 -6.04 4.80 -9.34
N GLY A 186 -5.86 3.96 -8.34
CA GLY A 186 -6.72 2.79 -8.13
C GLY A 186 -7.99 3.18 -7.38
N LEU A 187 -9.04 3.63 -8.06
CA LEU A 187 -10.26 4.14 -7.41
C LEU A 187 -10.90 3.15 -6.42
N GLY A 188 -10.98 1.85 -6.77
CA GLY A 188 -11.50 0.84 -5.84
C GLY A 188 -10.62 0.66 -4.60
N ARG A 189 -9.29 0.74 -4.76
CA ARG A 189 -8.33 0.68 -3.66
C ARG A 189 -8.37 1.95 -2.82
N LEU A 190 -8.59 3.10 -3.45
CA LEU A 190 -8.74 4.38 -2.77
C LEU A 190 -9.95 4.35 -1.83
N MET A 191 -11.09 3.85 -2.29
CA MET A 191 -12.26 3.68 -1.44
C MET A 191 -11.97 2.80 -0.22
N ALA A 192 -11.32 1.65 -0.41
CA ALA A 192 -10.92 0.77 0.70
C ALA A 192 -9.93 1.45 1.66
N ALA A 193 -8.95 2.18 1.13
CA ALA A 193 -7.97 2.89 1.94
C ALA A 193 -8.58 4.05 2.75
N ILE A 194 -9.61 4.71 2.21
CA ILE A 194 -10.34 5.73 2.96
C ILE A 194 -11.10 5.09 4.12
N VAL A 195 -11.76 3.95 3.91
CA VAL A 195 -12.40 3.21 5.01
C VAL A 195 -11.37 2.77 6.05
N GLU A 196 -10.22 2.24 5.63
CA GLU A 196 -9.12 1.85 6.53
C GLU A 196 -8.65 3.03 7.39
N ALA A 197 -8.53 4.23 6.81
CA ALA A 197 -8.09 5.43 7.52
C ALA A 197 -9.21 6.11 8.33
N HIS A 198 -10.47 5.95 7.94
CA HIS A 198 -11.62 6.66 8.51
C HIS A 198 -12.75 5.68 8.88
N HIS A 199 -12.57 4.96 9.98
CA HIS A 199 -13.58 4.10 10.59
C HIS A 199 -13.46 4.09 12.11
N ASP A 200 -14.48 3.55 12.77
CA ASP A 200 -14.44 3.16 14.16
C ASP A 200 -15.07 1.76 14.34
N GLU A 201 -15.23 1.32 15.59
CA GLU A 201 -15.84 0.02 15.92
C GLU A 201 -17.28 -0.16 15.41
N LYS A 202 -17.97 0.93 15.05
CA LYS A 202 -19.37 0.92 14.60
C LYS A 202 -19.50 0.95 13.09
N GLY A 203 -18.45 1.34 12.36
CA GLY A 203 -18.43 1.32 10.91
C GLY A 203 -17.68 2.48 10.29
N ILE A 204 -18.06 2.82 9.06
CA ILE A 204 -17.35 3.79 8.23
C ILE A 204 -17.58 5.21 8.77
N ILE A 205 -16.59 6.09 8.60
CA ILE A 205 -16.70 7.53 8.79
C ILE A 205 -16.28 8.19 7.49
N TRP A 206 -17.22 8.45 6.59
CA TRP A 206 -16.87 9.05 5.31
C TRP A 206 -16.40 10.51 5.48
N PRO A 207 -15.35 10.93 4.76
CA PRO A 207 -15.17 12.33 4.43
C PRO A 207 -16.42 12.86 3.73
N GLU A 208 -16.84 14.08 4.06
CA GLU A 208 -18.14 14.60 3.64
C GLU A 208 -18.29 14.70 2.13
N GLU A 209 -17.20 14.96 1.41
CA GLU A 209 -17.17 15.18 -0.04
C GLU A 209 -17.45 13.91 -0.86
N ILE A 210 -17.30 12.73 -0.25
CA ILE A 210 -17.43 11.44 -0.94
C ILE A 210 -18.41 10.49 -0.24
N ALA A 211 -19.08 10.96 0.80
CA ALA A 211 -20.11 10.19 1.45
C ALA A 211 -21.22 9.85 0.44
N PRO A 212 -21.81 8.65 0.50
CA PRO A 212 -22.86 8.25 -0.46
C PRO A 212 -24.14 9.08 -0.33
N PHE A 213 -24.35 9.67 0.84
CA PHE A 213 -25.36 10.66 1.16
C PHE A 213 -24.78 11.62 2.20
N GLN A 214 -25.30 12.83 2.27
CA GLN A 214 -24.88 13.81 3.28
C GLN A 214 -25.68 13.63 4.58
N ILE A 215 -26.97 13.31 4.47
CA ILE A 215 -27.90 13.22 5.60
C ILE A 215 -28.63 11.88 5.61
N ALA A 216 -28.64 11.19 6.75
CA ALA A 216 -29.52 10.06 7.03
C ALA A 216 -30.71 10.54 7.86
N LEU A 217 -31.92 10.52 7.29
CA LEU A 217 -33.17 10.88 7.97
C LEU A 217 -33.85 9.61 8.48
N LEU A 218 -33.92 9.45 9.81
CA LEU A 218 -34.50 8.27 10.45
C LEU A 218 -35.86 8.60 11.07
N VAL A 219 -36.89 7.84 10.72
CA VAL A 219 -38.19 7.86 11.39
C VAL A 219 -38.29 6.67 12.33
N LEU A 220 -38.42 6.92 13.64
CA LEU A 220 -38.39 5.86 14.65
C LEU A 220 -39.68 5.06 14.75
N ASN A 221 -40.82 5.64 14.36
CA ASN A 221 -42.10 4.94 14.32
C ASN A 221 -42.91 5.38 13.10
N THR A 222 -42.96 4.52 12.09
CA THR A 222 -43.63 4.73 10.81
C THR A 222 -45.14 4.54 10.86
N ASP A 223 -45.66 3.88 11.91
CA ASP A 223 -47.11 3.67 12.11
C ASP A 223 -47.81 4.94 12.58
N ARG A 224 -47.06 5.97 12.99
CA ARG A 224 -47.60 7.27 13.41
C ARG A 224 -47.57 8.28 12.28
N SER A 225 -48.74 8.64 11.78
CA SER A 225 -48.91 9.60 10.68
C SER A 225 -48.17 10.91 10.93
N GLU A 226 -48.20 11.47 12.15
CA GLU A 226 -47.54 12.74 12.43
C GLU A 226 -45.99 12.70 12.29
N GLN A 227 -45.36 11.56 12.58
CA GLN A 227 -43.90 11.41 12.41
C GLN A 227 -43.54 11.25 10.95
N THR A 228 -44.26 10.42 10.23
CA THR A 228 -44.07 10.19 8.80
C THR A 228 -44.35 11.46 7.99
N GLU A 229 -45.44 12.19 8.29
CA GLU A 229 -45.76 13.46 7.62
C GLU A 229 -44.68 14.53 7.83
N LEU A 230 -44.10 14.61 9.03
CA LEU A 230 -42.99 15.54 9.30
C LEU A 230 -41.75 15.13 8.51
N ALA A 231 -41.45 13.84 8.47
CA ALA A 231 -40.30 13.31 7.76
C ALA A 231 -40.41 13.51 6.25
N ASP A 232 -41.55 13.24 5.65
CA ASP A 232 -41.80 13.43 4.21
C ASP A 232 -41.62 14.91 3.81
N LYS A 233 -42.17 15.83 4.62
CA LYS A 233 -42.01 17.27 4.41
C LYS A 233 -40.56 17.71 4.54
N LEU A 234 -39.85 17.20 5.55
CA LEU A 234 -38.44 17.53 5.76
C LEU A 234 -37.56 16.96 4.65
N TYR A 235 -37.80 15.71 4.24
CA TYR A 235 -37.09 15.06 3.14
C TYR A 235 -37.23 15.88 1.86
N ALA A 236 -38.46 16.24 1.48
CA ALA A 236 -38.72 17.07 0.29
C ALA A 236 -37.99 18.42 0.37
N LEU A 237 -38.01 19.07 1.54
CA LEU A 237 -37.34 20.35 1.76
C LEU A 237 -35.80 20.24 1.65
N LEU A 238 -35.20 19.20 2.24
CA LEU A 238 -33.76 18.98 2.18
C LEU A 238 -33.30 18.68 0.77
N CYS A 239 -34.02 17.82 0.04
CA CYS A 239 -33.73 17.52 -1.36
C CYS A 239 -33.89 18.78 -2.25
N ALA A 240 -34.94 19.58 -2.03
CA ALA A 240 -35.12 20.85 -2.74
C ALA A 240 -33.99 21.86 -2.43
N ALA A 241 -33.36 21.76 -1.26
CA ALA A 241 -32.19 22.56 -0.88
C ALA A 241 -30.86 22.02 -1.43
N GLY A 242 -30.87 20.90 -2.17
CA GLY A 242 -29.70 20.30 -2.82
C GLY A 242 -28.97 19.26 -1.99
N PHE A 243 -29.51 18.83 -0.84
CA PHE A 243 -28.89 17.78 -0.04
C PHE A 243 -29.19 16.39 -0.60
N GLU A 244 -28.19 15.51 -0.56
CA GLU A 244 -28.37 14.08 -0.78
C GLU A 244 -28.80 13.42 0.53
N VAL A 245 -30.04 12.95 0.59
CA VAL A 245 -30.66 12.43 1.81
C VAL A 245 -31.03 10.96 1.65
N LEU A 246 -30.54 10.11 2.55
CA LEU A 246 -31.05 8.76 2.73
C LEU A 246 -32.22 8.80 3.70
N TYR A 247 -33.42 8.46 3.23
CA TYR A 247 -34.61 8.37 4.07
C TYR A 247 -34.82 6.93 4.53
N ASP A 248 -34.69 6.67 5.84
CA ASP A 248 -34.97 5.37 6.46
C ASP A 248 -36.41 5.32 6.99
N ASP A 249 -37.33 4.99 6.08
CA ASP A 249 -38.77 4.81 6.29
C ASP A 249 -39.17 3.34 6.56
N ARG A 250 -38.18 2.45 6.77
CA ARG A 250 -38.44 1.02 6.98
C ARG A 250 -39.24 0.77 8.27
N SER A 251 -40.06 -0.28 8.28
CA SER A 251 -40.76 -0.74 9.48
C SER A 251 -39.84 -1.59 10.39
N GLU A 252 -38.71 -1.02 10.79
CA GLU A 252 -37.68 -1.67 11.62
C GLU A 252 -37.54 -1.00 12.99
N SER A 253 -36.98 -1.73 13.95
CA SER A 253 -36.73 -1.17 15.29
C SER A 253 -35.73 -0.02 15.26
N ALA A 254 -35.88 0.94 16.17
CA ALA A 254 -34.95 2.07 16.30
C ALA A 254 -33.48 1.62 16.44
N GLY A 255 -33.24 0.54 17.19
CA GLY A 255 -31.89 -0.02 17.38
C GLY A 255 -31.27 -0.48 16.07
N VAL A 256 -32.03 -1.17 15.22
CA VAL A 256 -31.58 -1.62 13.89
C VAL A 256 -31.28 -0.42 13.00
N LYS A 257 -32.19 0.56 12.93
CA LYS A 257 -31.96 1.78 12.13
C LYS A 257 -30.72 2.55 12.56
N PHE A 258 -30.49 2.70 13.86
CA PHE A 258 -29.30 3.39 14.36
C PHE A 258 -28.02 2.63 14.06
N ASN A 259 -28.03 1.30 14.18
CA ASN A 259 -26.88 0.46 13.86
C ASN A 259 -26.54 0.53 12.36
N ASP A 260 -27.54 0.40 11.48
CA ASP A 260 -27.35 0.50 10.04
C ASP A 260 -26.81 1.89 9.64
N ALA A 261 -27.34 2.96 10.25
CA ALA A 261 -26.88 4.32 9.98
C ALA A 261 -25.44 4.57 10.47
N ASP A 262 -25.06 4.03 11.63
CA ASP A 262 -23.68 4.12 12.12
C ASP A 262 -22.73 3.29 11.23
N LEU A 263 -23.18 2.14 10.73
CA LEU A 263 -22.41 1.26 9.82
C LEU A 263 -22.18 1.89 8.44
N MET A 264 -23.22 2.49 7.84
CA MET A 264 -23.14 3.17 6.54
C MET A 264 -22.26 4.42 6.56
N GLY A 265 -22.09 5.03 7.74
CA GLY A 265 -21.13 6.13 7.93
C GLY A 265 -21.56 7.48 7.36
N ILE A 266 -22.85 7.70 7.14
CA ILE A 266 -23.39 8.96 6.61
C ILE A 266 -23.08 10.11 7.60
N PRO A 267 -22.48 11.23 7.16
CA PRO A 267 -21.92 12.26 8.05
C PRO A 267 -22.91 12.83 9.06
N TYR A 268 -24.15 13.09 8.64
CA TYR A 268 -25.17 13.70 9.47
C TYR A 268 -26.39 12.82 9.59
N ARG A 269 -26.91 12.66 10.81
CA ARG A 269 -28.11 11.89 11.07
C ARG A 269 -29.17 12.76 11.73
N LEU A 270 -30.33 12.85 11.10
CA LEU A 270 -31.52 13.51 11.62
C LEU A 270 -32.50 12.46 12.13
N VAL A 271 -33.01 12.62 13.35
CA VAL A 271 -33.89 11.64 13.98
C VAL A 271 -35.26 12.27 14.29
N ILE A 272 -36.31 11.65 13.74
CA ILE A 272 -37.70 11.97 14.03
C ILE A 272 -38.30 10.86 14.87
N GLY A 273 -38.68 11.20 16.10
CA GLY A 273 -39.41 10.30 16.99
C GLY A 273 -40.52 11.03 17.75
N SER A 274 -41.10 10.38 18.76
CA SER A 274 -42.21 10.95 19.53
C SER A 274 -41.85 12.29 20.20
N ARG A 275 -40.61 12.42 20.70
CA ARG A 275 -40.11 13.67 21.28
C ARG A 275 -40.04 14.80 20.27
N SER A 276 -39.80 14.49 19.00
CA SER A 276 -39.71 15.51 17.97
C SER A 276 -41.04 16.23 17.81
N ILE A 277 -42.14 15.48 17.83
CA ILE A 277 -43.50 16.01 17.72
C ILE A 277 -43.87 16.86 18.94
N THR A 278 -43.62 16.34 20.14
CA THR A 278 -43.99 16.99 21.40
C THR A 278 -43.18 18.27 21.65
N ASN A 279 -41.87 18.24 21.40
CA ASN A 279 -40.97 19.35 21.73
C ASN A 279 -40.72 20.30 20.54
N LYS A 280 -41.19 19.94 19.34
CA LYS A 280 -40.88 20.65 18.09
C LYS A 280 -39.37 20.77 17.86
N THR A 281 -38.63 19.69 18.11
CA THR A 281 -37.18 19.58 17.88
C THR A 281 -36.81 18.34 17.06
N ILE A 282 -35.70 18.37 16.34
CA ILE A 282 -35.14 17.21 15.63
C ILE A 282 -33.71 17.02 16.13
N GLU A 283 -33.36 15.79 16.51
CA GLU A 283 -31.99 15.46 16.94
C GLU A 283 -31.11 15.35 15.70
N LEU A 284 -30.08 16.20 15.64
CA LEU A 284 -28.94 16.09 14.73
C LEU A 284 -27.80 15.39 15.45
N LYS A 285 -27.28 14.31 14.88
CA LYS A 285 -26.05 13.66 15.30
C LYS A 285 -25.01 13.72 14.18
N ARG A 286 -23.77 14.06 14.52
CA ARG A 286 -22.62 13.95 13.61
C ARG A 286 -21.92 12.59 13.77
N ARG A 287 -21.57 11.94 12.65
CA ARG A 287 -21.01 10.58 12.64
C ARG A 287 -19.57 10.52 13.12
N CYS A 288 -18.74 11.50 12.77
CA CYS A 288 -17.29 11.46 13.03
C CYS A 288 -16.92 11.56 14.52
N ASP A 289 -17.67 12.33 15.31
CA ASP A 289 -17.39 12.55 16.73
C ASP A 289 -18.57 12.20 17.66
N GLY A 290 -19.71 11.84 17.10
CA GLY A 290 -20.92 11.51 17.85
C GLY A 290 -21.61 12.72 18.50
N ALA A 291 -21.21 13.96 18.19
CA ALA A 291 -21.83 15.15 18.76
C ALA A 291 -23.33 15.21 18.41
N LYS A 292 -24.14 15.60 19.39
CA LYS A 292 -25.60 15.68 19.27
C LYS A 292 -26.10 17.08 19.57
N ARG A 293 -27.09 17.53 18.80
CA ARG A 293 -27.81 18.79 19.02
C ARG A 293 -29.29 18.58 18.78
N GLU A 294 -30.13 19.25 19.56
CA GLU A 294 -31.56 19.37 19.26
C GLU A 294 -31.80 20.68 18.53
N LEU A 295 -32.30 20.59 17.30
CA LEU A 295 -32.61 21.76 16.47
C LEU A 295 -34.12 21.97 16.42
N SER A 296 -34.58 23.16 16.79
CA SER A 296 -36.02 23.47 16.81
C SER A 296 -36.58 23.70 15.41
N TYR A 297 -37.79 23.19 15.16
CA TYR A 297 -38.61 23.50 13.98
C TYR A 297 -39.92 24.22 14.36
N ALA A 298 -40.01 24.77 15.58
CA ALA A 298 -41.21 25.45 16.07
C ALA A 298 -41.62 26.66 15.21
N GLN A 299 -40.64 27.32 14.56
CA GLN A 299 -40.85 28.43 13.63
C GLN A 299 -41.08 27.99 12.18
N GLY A 300 -41.16 26.68 11.92
CA GLY A 300 -41.32 26.09 10.59
C GLY A 300 -40.05 25.39 10.08
N LEU A 301 -40.23 24.55 9.05
CA LEU A 301 -39.14 23.75 8.47
C LEU A 301 -38.13 24.61 7.68
N ASP A 302 -38.54 25.75 7.11
CA ASP A 302 -37.61 26.67 6.44
C ASP A 302 -36.62 27.30 7.43
N ALA A 303 -37.09 27.69 8.62
CA ALA A 303 -36.22 28.20 9.69
C ALA A 303 -35.27 27.11 10.21
N PHE A 304 -35.77 25.87 10.33
CA PHE A 304 -34.96 24.71 10.64
C PHE A 304 -33.86 24.49 9.60
N LEU A 305 -34.19 24.54 8.30
CA LEU A 305 -33.22 24.35 7.21
C LEU A 305 -32.08 25.38 7.27
N ASN A 306 -32.38 26.64 7.56
CA ASN A 306 -31.36 27.68 7.71
C ASN A 306 -30.44 27.40 8.90
N THR A 307 -31.01 26.92 10.02
CA THR A 307 -30.24 26.54 11.21
C THR A 307 -29.35 25.34 10.92
N LEU A 308 -29.90 24.32 10.24
CA LEU A 308 -29.14 23.15 9.83
C LEU A 308 -27.97 23.56 8.93
N LYS A 309 -28.19 24.36 7.88
CA LYS A 309 -27.11 24.85 7.00
C LYS A 309 -25.99 25.54 7.77
N ALA A 310 -26.33 26.37 8.76
CA ALA A 310 -25.33 27.03 9.60
C ALA A 310 -24.54 26.03 10.46
N GLU A 311 -25.21 25.03 11.03
CA GLU A 311 -24.56 23.96 11.80
C GLU A 311 -23.61 23.11 10.94
N LEU A 312 -24.03 22.74 9.72
CA LEU A 312 -23.20 21.98 8.78
C LEU A 312 -21.97 22.78 8.31
N GLN A 313 -22.10 24.11 8.16
CA GLN A 313 -20.98 24.98 7.77
C GLN A 313 -20.02 25.30 8.92
N ALA A 314 -20.51 25.34 10.16
CA ALA A 314 -19.70 25.61 11.35
C ALA A 314 -18.89 24.38 11.80
N ALA A 315 -19.23 23.19 11.31
CA ALA A 315 -18.47 21.99 11.55
C ALA A 315 -17.08 22.10 10.89
N PRO A 316 -15.98 21.86 11.62
CA PRO A 316 -14.67 21.76 10.99
C PRO A 316 -14.70 20.63 9.95
N SER A 317 -14.29 20.96 8.72
CA SER A 317 -14.00 19.99 7.67
C SER A 317 -12.90 19.04 8.16
N HIS A 318 -13.21 17.76 8.29
CA HIS A 318 -12.30 16.70 8.73
C HIS A 318 -11.96 15.75 7.60
#